data_AF-A0A844BMD8-F1
#
_entry.id   AF-A0A844BMD8-F1
#
_cell.length_a   1.000
_cell.length_b   1.000
_cell.length_c   1.000
_cell.angle_alpha   90.00
_cell.angle_beta   90.00
_cell.angle_gamma   90.00
#
_symmetry.space_group_name_H-M   'P 1'
#
loop_
_entity.id
_entity.type
_entity.pdbx_description
1 polymer ?
#
loop_
_entity_poly.entity_id
_entity_poly.type
_entity_poly.pdbx_seq_one_letter_code
_entity_poly.pdbx_strand_id
1 'polypeptide(L)' 'MAFPCLAPDPPYLPQSPGDMRAFADLLRADFEGYFAAVQAYFRCLDDERARAFTEAREVSEAYGRFQRAQQ' A
#
# COMPACT_ATOMS: atom_id res chain seq x y z
N MET A 1 -8.32 12.29 -8.04
CA MET A 1 -8.81 10.90 -7.94
C MET A 1 -7.88 10.18 -6.98
N ALA A 2 -8.39 9.68 -5.85
CA ALA A 2 -7.59 8.79 -5.00
C ALA A 2 -7.49 7.46 -5.75
N PHE A 3 -6.32 7.20 -6.35
CA PHE A 3 -6.04 5.85 -6.82
C PHE A 3 -5.90 4.97 -5.58
N PRO A 4 -6.62 3.84 -5.48
CA PRO A 4 -6.45 2.93 -4.35
C PRO A 4 -4.98 2.57 -4.25
N CYS A 5 -4.45 2.38 -3.04
CA CYS A 5 -3.06 1.98 -2.84
C CYS A 5 -2.77 0.74 -3.69
N LEU A 6 -2.02 0.88 -4.79
CA LEU A 6 -1.70 -0.21 -5.70
C LEU A 6 -0.35 -0.79 -5.29
N ALA A 7 -0.30 -2.11 -5.11
CA ALA A 7 0.96 -2.80 -4.87
C ALA A 7 1.85 -2.72 -6.11
N PRO A 8 3.15 -2.43 -5.97
CA PRO A 8 4.09 -2.51 -7.09
C PRO A 8 4.33 -3.96 -7.49
N ASP A 9 4.57 -4.19 -8.78
CA ASP A 9 4.97 -5.50 -9.29
C ASP A 9 6.41 -5.82 -8.85
N PRO A 10 6.69 -7.07 -8.42
CA PRO A 10 8.06 -7.48 -8.13
C PRO A 10 8.97 -7.36 -9.35
N PRO A 11 10.23 -6.91 -9.19
CA PRO A 11 11.17 -6.86 -10.29
C PRO A 11 11.52 -8.28 -10.76
N TYR A 12 11.86 -8.41 -12.04
CA TYR A 12 12.32 -9.67 -12.61
C TYR A 12 13.73 -10.00 -12.13
N LEU A 13 13.99 -11.27 -11.80
CA LEU A 13 15.32 -11.77 -11.52
C LEU A 13 15.62 -12.97 -12.44
N PRO A 14 16.66 -12.89 -13.30
CA PRO A 14 17.03 -14.01 -14.15
C PRO A 14 17.57 -15.17 -13.31
N GLN A 15 17.46 -16.40 -13.83
CA GLN A 15 17.99 -17.59 -13.13
C GLN A 15 19.49 -17.81 -13.37
N SER A 16 20.02 -17.32 -14.48
CA SER A 16 21.43 -17.47 -14.87
C SER A 16 22.31 -16.54 -14.02
N PRO A 17 23.32 -17.07 -13.29
CA PRO A 17 24.29 -16.22 -12.60
C PRO A 17 25.13 -15.37 -13.56
N GLY A 18 25.28 -15.81 -14.81
CA GLY A 18 25.93 -15.01 -15.86
C GLY A 18 25.14 -13.75 -16.17
N ASP A 19 23.83 -13.88 -16.35
CA ASP A 19 22.94 -12.76 -16.67
C ASP A 19 22.82 -11.82 -15.47
N MET A 20 22.76 -12.36 -14.25
CA MET A 20 22.79 -11.54 -13.03
C MET A 20 24.03 -10.64 -12.97
N ARG A 21 25.21 -11.16 -13.34
CA ARG A 21 26.45 -10.35 -13.36
C ARG A 21 26.47 -9.37 -14.53
N ALA A 22 26.00 -9.79 -15.70
CA ALA A 22 25.98 -8.95 -16.90
C ALA A 22 25.05 -7.74 -16.74
N PHE A 23 23.93 -7.91 -16.04
CA PHE A 23 22.91 -6.88 -15.85
C PHE A 23 22.83 -6.36 -14.41
N ALA A 24 23.92 -6.48 -13.63
CA ALA A 24 23.90 -6.20 -12.19
C ALA A 24 23.41 -4.79 -11.83
N ASP A 25 23.80 -3.77 -12.60
CA ASP A 25 23.39 -2.39 -12.31
C ASP A 25 21.92 -2.13 -12.68
N LEU A 26 21.42 -2.74 -13.76
CA LEU A 26 20.00 -2.67 -14.13
C LEU A 26 19.13 -3.37 -13.07
N LEU A 27 19.51 -4.60 -12.68
CA LEU A 27 18.82 -5.34 -11.64
C LEU A 27 18.84 -4.58 -10.31
N ARG A 28 19.95 -3.95 -9.94
CA ARG A 28 20.01 -3.11 -8.73
C ARG A 28 19.00 -1.97 -8.80
N ALA A 29 18.97 -1.23 -9.90
CA ALA A 29 18.04 -0.11 -10.08
C ALA A 29 16.58 -0.55 -10.00
N ASP A 30 16.22 -1.67 -10.64
CA ASP A 30 14.85 -2.22 -10.60
C ASP A 30 14.43 -2.60 -9.18
N PHE A 31 15.31 -3.26 -8.42
CA PHE A 31 15.05 -3.61 -7.03
C PHE A 31 14.95 -2.38 -6.11
N GLU A 32 15.84 -1.40 -6.27
CA GLU A 32 15.77 -0.14 -5.51
C GLU A 32 14.48 0.62 -5.82
N GLY A 33 14.06 0.66 -7.09
CA GLY A 33 12.78 1.22 -7.52
C GLY A 33 11.59 0.52 -6.87
N TYR A 34 11.58 -0.82 -6.87
CA TYR A 34 10.57 -1.61 -6.18
C TYR A 34 10.52 -1.32 -4.68
N PHE A 35 11.68 -1.23 -4.01
CA PHE A 35 11.73 -0.95 -2.57
C PHE A 35 11.22 0.45 -2.22
N ALA A 36 11.47 1.45 -3.05
CA ALA A 36 10.89 2.77 -2.87
C ALA A 36 9.36 2.74 -3.09
N ALA A 37 8.90 2.04 -4.13
CA ALA A 37 7.49 1.91 -4.45
C ALA A 37 6.70 1.16 -3.34
N VAL A 38 7.25 0.08 -2.80
CA VAL A 38 6.56 -0.71 -1.75
C VAL A 38 6.48 0.05 -0.42
N GLN A 39 7.47 0.89 -0.11
CA GLN A 39 7.40 1.81 1.03
C GLN A 39 6.28 2.85 0.86
N ALA A 40 6.15 3.43 -0.34
CA ALA A 40 5.07 4.35 -0.64
C ALA A 40 3.69 3.67 -0.57
N TYR A 41 3.60 2.43 -1.05
CA TYR A 41 2.40 1.60 -0.95
C TYR A 41 2.00 1.33 0.51
N PHE A 42 2.93 0.94 1.38
CA PHE A 42 2.63 0.72 2.80
C PHE A 42 2.13 1.98 3.50
N ARG A 43 2.79 3.13 3.27
CA ARG A 43 2.32 4.40 3.82
C ARG A 43 0.90 4.74 3.37
N CYS A 44 0.58 4.52 2.10
CA CYS A 44 -0.77 4.70 1.59
C CYS A 44 -1.78 3.80 2.32
N LEU A 45 -1.46 2.51 2.51
CA LEU A 45 -2.34 1.58 3.22
C LEU A 45 -2.58 2.00 4.68
N ASP A 46 -1.54 2.49 5.36
CA ASP A 46 -1.65 2.95 6.74
C ASP A 46 -2.53 4.20 6.85
N ASP A 47 -2.38 5.15 5.91
CA ASP A 47 -3.22 6.35 5.84
C ASP A 47 -4.69 5.99 5.57
N GLU A 48 -4.95 5.08 4.62
CA GLU A 48 -6.31 4.60 4.32
C GLU A 48 -6.92 3.84 5.50
N ARG A 49 -6.12 3.04 6.21
CA ARG A 49 -6.56 2.37 7.43
C ARG A 49 -6.96 3.37 8.51
N ALA A 50 -6.15 4.39 8.75
CA ALA A 50 -6.42 5.42 9.75
C ALA A 50 -7.68 6.24 9.41
N ARG A 51 -7.83 6.62 8.13
CA ARG A 51 -9.02 7.29 7.60
C ARG A 51 -10.28 6.45 7.83
N ALA A 52 -10.26 5.20 7.37
CA ALA A 52 -11.41 4.28 7.48
C ALA A 52 -11.79 4.02 8.95
N PHE A 53 -10.81 3.92 9.85
CA PHE A 53 -11.08 3.73 11.27
C PHE A 53 -11.79 4.93 11.89
N THR A 54 -11.38 6.14 11.50
CA THR A 54 -12.03 7.39 11.95
C THR A 54 -13.46 7.47 11.45
N GLU A 55 -13.67 7.22 10.17
CA GLU A 55 -15.00 7.20 9.53
C GLU A 55 -15.93 6.18 10.20
N ALA A 56 -15.45 4.94 10.40
CA ALA A 56 -16.23 3.89 11.04
C ALA A 56 -16.64 4.25 12.46
N ARG A 57 -15.76 4.92 13.23
CA ARG A 57 -16.09 5.43 14.56
C ARG A 57 -17.20 6.47 14.50
N GLU A 58 -17.07 7.48 13.65
CA GLU A 58 -18.05 8.57 13.52
C GLU A 58 -19.44 8.05 13.11
N VAL A 59 -19.48 7.13 12.15
CA VAL A 59 -20.72 6.47 11.70
C VAL A 59 -21.32 5.64 12.83
N SER A 60 -20.50 4.90 13.59
CA SER A 60 -20.97 4.11 14.73
C SER A 60 -21.58 5.00 15.84
N GLU A 61 -20.94 6.13 16.15
CA GLU A 61 -21.46 7.09 17.12
C GLU A 61 -22.78 7.72 16.65
N ALA A 62 -22.89 8.05 15.35
CA ALA A 62 -24.12 8.55 14.75
C ALA A 62 -25.25 7.53 14.85
N TYR A 63 -24.96 6.26 14.55
CA TYR A 63 -25.94 5.19 14.69
C TYR A 63 -26.38 4.99 16.14
N GLY A 64 -25.45 5.04 17.10
CA GLY A 64 -25.77 4.99 18.53
C GLY A 64 -26.68 6.13 18.99
N ARG A 65 -26.50 7.35 18.46
CA ARG A 65 -27.42 8.48 18.72
C ARG A 65 -28.81 8.22 18.15
N PHE A 66 -28.89 7.74 16.91
CA PHE A 66 -30.16 7.35 16.29
C PHE A 66 -30.89 6.31 17.13
N GLN A 67 -30.22 5.24 17.56
CA GLN A 67 -30.83 4.19 18.39
C GLN A 67 -31.37 4.71 19.73
N ARG A 68 -30.67 5.65 20.38
CA ARG A 68 -31.17 6.27 21.63
C ARG A 68 -32.38 7.17 21.42
N ALA A 69 -32.50 7.80 20.25
CA ALA A 69 -33.65 8.65 19.93
C ALA A 69 -34.92 7.86 19.59
N GLN A 70 -34.83 6.54 19.40
CA GLN A 70 -35.96 5.64 19.14
C GLN A 70 -36.47 4.94 20.41
N GLN A 71 -35.89 5.24 21.58
CA GLN A 71 -36.31 4.73 22.88
C GLN A 71 -37.21 5.74 23.57
#